data_AF-A0A661NP73-F1
#
_entry.id   AF-A0A661NP73-F1
#
_cell.length_a   1.000
_cell.length_b   1.000
_cell.length_c   1.000
_cell.angle_alpha   90.00
_cell.angle_beta   90.00
_cell.angle_gamma   90.00
#
_symmetry.space_group_name_H-M   'P 1'
#
loop_
_entity.id
_entity.type
_entity.pdbx_description
1 polymer ?
#
loop_
_entity_poly.entity_id
_entity_poly.type
_entity_poly.pdbx_seq_one_letter_code
_entity_poly.pdbx_strand_id
1 'polypeptide(L)'
;MSDRLVSSTASPDDDRFDRLFRPRSFDEYIGQAKHVDNLRVFVEAARRRGEPLDHMLLCGPPGLGKTTLAHILAKEMGVTLHGSSGPAIEHKGALAGLLTKLEPGDVLFIDEIHRLNVTVEESLYPA
;
A
#
# COMPACT_ATOMS: atom_id res chain seq x y z
N MET A 1 -1.53 -35.85 -28.11
CA MET A 1 -2.01 -35.11 -26.92
C MET A 1 -0.90 -34.13 -26.58
N SER A 2 -1.11 -32.84 -26.86
CA SER A 2 -0.12 -31.81 -26.56
C SER A 2 -0.08 -31.57 -25.06
N ASP A 3 1.06 -31.93 -24.48
CA ASP A 3 1.38 -31.69 -23.09
C ASP A 3 1.48 -30.17 -22.89
N ARG A 4 0.48 -29.61 -22.21
CA ARG A 4 0.40 -28.17 -21.94
C ARG A 4 1.26 -27.91 -20.71
N LEU A 5 2.56 -27.71 -20.94
CA LEU A 5 3.51 -27.29 -19.92
C LEU A 5 3.14 -25.90 -19.40
N VAL A 6 2.29 -25.85 -18.36
CA VAL A 6 2.05 -24.63 -17.59
C VAL A 6 3.16 -24.55 -16.55
N SER A 7 4.17 -23.70 -16.81
CA SER A 7 5.17 -23.35 -15.80
C SER A 7 4.54 -22.41 -14.77
N SER A 8 4.68 -22.71 -13.48
CA SER A 8 4.18 -21.90 -12.36
C SER A 8 5.13 -20.78 -11.94
N THR A 9 6.20 -20.53 -12.70
CA THR A 9 7.19 -19.50 -12.40
C THR A 9 6.73 -18.16 -12.98
N ALA A 10 6.30 -17.22 -12.12
CA ALA A 10 5.98 -15.86 -12.53
C ALA A 10 7.15 -15.25 -13.29
N SER A 11 6.91 -14.89 -14.55
CA SER A 11 7.91 -14.28 -15.40
C SER A 11 7.95 -12.76 -15.17
N PRO A 12 9.07 -12.07 -15.47
CA PRO A 12 9.14 -10.61 -15.37
C PRO A 12 8.11 -9.87 -16.23
N ASP A 13 7.63 -10.52 -17.30
CA ASP A 13 6.54 -9.98 -18.12
C ASP A 13 5.20 -10.09 -17.40
N ASP A 14 4.93 -11.17 -16.65
CA ASP A 14 3.70 -11.31 -15.85
C ASP A 14 3.57 -10.18 -14.83
N ASP A 15 4.65 -9.81 -14.13
CA ASP A 15 4.67 -8.68 -13.20
C ASP A 15 4.38 -7.33 -13.87
N ARG A 16 4.83 -7.15 -15.13
CA ARG A 16 4.52 -5.93 -15.90
C ARG A 16 3.07 -5.92 -16.35
N PHE A 17 2.54 -7.06 -16.79
CA PHE A 17 1.14 -7.19 -17.18
C PHE A 17 0.22 -6.96 -15.97
N ASP A 18 0.51 -7.52 -14.80
CA ASP A 18 -0.29 -7.34 -13.59
C ASP A 18 -0.36 -5.86 -13.15
N ARG A 19 0.74 -5.12 -13.32
CA ARG A 19 0.75 -3.66 -13.07
C ARG A 19 -0.12 -2.88 -14.04
N LEU A 20 -0.26 -3.33 -15.29
CA LEU A 20 -1.10 -2.66 -16.29
C LEU A 20 -2.59 -2.82 -15.98
N PHE A 21 -2.99 -3.96 -15.40
CA PHE A 21 -4.40 -4.24 -15.05
C PHE A 21 -4.81 -3.71 -13.66
N ARG A 22 -3.86 -3.23 -12.86
CA ARG A 22 -4.16 -2.67 -11.55
C ARG A 22 -5.02 -1.39 -11.68
N PRO A 23 -6.18 -1.32 -11.02
CA PRO A 23 -6.99 -0.11 -10.95
C PRO A 23 -6.19 1.11 -10.50
N ARG A 24 -6.40 2.25 -11.16
CA ARG A 24 -5.68 3.51 -10.92
C ARG A 24 -6.54 4.59 -10.27
N SER A 25 -7.80 4.31 -10.00
CA SER A 25 -8.74 5.23 -9.36
C SER A 25 -9.77 4.42 -8.57
N PHE A 26 -10.50 5.07 -7.68
CA PHE A 26 -11.62 4.41 -7.00
C PHE A 26 -12.73 3.96 -7.96
N ASP A 27 -12.90 4.63 -9.12
CA ASP A 27 -13.91 4.28 -10.11
C ASP A 27 -13.56 2.99 -10.89
N GLU A 28 -12.26 2.70 -11.03
CA GLU A 28 -11.75 1.47 -11.63
C GLU A 28 -11.69 0.30 -10.64
N TYR A 29 -11.86 0.55 -9.34
CA TYR A 29 -11.76 -0.48 -8.31
C TYR A 29 -13.07 -1.26 -8.20
N ILE A 30 -13.06 -2.50 -8.69
CA ILE A 30 -14.25 -3.35 -8.76
C ILE A 30 -14.47 -4.09 -7.43
N GLY A 31 -15.68 -3.98 -6.89
CA GLY A 31 -16.07 -4.62 -5.64
C GLY A 31 -15.76 -3.79 -4.39
N GLN A 32 -16.06 -4.33 -3.21
CA GLN A 32 -15.85 -3.65 -1.92
C GLN A 32 -16.46 -2.24 -1.82
N ALA A 33 -17.58 -1.98 -2.50
CA ALA A 33 -18.18 -0.64 -2.66
C ALA A 33 -18.27 0.16 -1.34
N LYS A 34 -18.78 -0.47 -0.27
CA LYS A 34 -18.87 0.16 1.05
C LYS A 34 -17.52 0.65 1.59
N HIS A 35 -16.45 -0.13 1.41
CA HIS A 35 -15.11 0.27 1.86
C HIS A 35 -14.56 1.39 0.99
N VAL A 36 -14.74 1.30 -0.33
CA VAL A 36 -14.33 2.33 -1.28
C VAL A 36 -15.04 3.66 -1.00
N ASP A 37 -16.35 3.64 -0.74
CA ASP A 37 -17.13 4.84 -0.43
C ASP A 37 -16.64 5.52 0.86
N ASN A 38 -16.33 4.74 1.89
CA ASN A 38 -15.73 5.27 3.12
C ASN A 38 -14.36 5.92 2.85
N LEU A 39 -13.50 5.27 2.04
CA LEU A 39 -12.20 5.81 1.67
C LEU A 39 -12.33 7.13 0.89
N ARG A 40 -13.32 7.24 -0.01
CA ARG A 40 -13.61 8.49 -0.73
C ARG A 40 -13.95 9.62 0.24
N VAL A 41 -14.76 9.36 1.25
CA VAL A 41 -15.13 10.36 2.27
C VAL A 41 -13.90 10.83 3.04
N PHE A 42 -13.00 9.92 3.45
CA PHE A 42 -11.77 10.29 4.15
C PHE A 42 -10.83 11.12 3.29
N VAL A 43 -10.61 10.71 2.04
CA VAL A 43 -9.79 11.44 1.06
C VAL A 43 -10.36 12.83 0.83
N GLU A 44 -11.66 12.95 0.57
CA GLU A 44 -12.29 14.23 0.32
C GLU A 44 -12.17 15.15 1.55
N ALA A 45 -12.40 14.62 2.75
CA ALA A 45 -12.29 15.39 3.98
C ALA A 45 -10.85 15.89 4.21
N ALA A 46 -9.84 15.03 4.04
CA ALA A 46 -8.43 15.41 4.18
C ALA A 46 -8.02 16.48 3.15
N ARG A 47 -8.42 16.31 1.88
CA ARG A 47 -8.16 17.28 0.81
C ARG A 47 -8.81 18.64 1.09
N ARG A 48 -10.05 18.66 1.58
CA ARG A 48 -10.75 19.92 1.95
C ARG A 48 -10.04 20.67 3.09
N ARG A 49 -9.40 19.94 4.01
CA ARG A 49 -8.62 20.53 5.11
C ARG A 49 -7.19 20.90 4.70
N GLY A 50 -6.68 20.36 3.59
CA GLY A 50 -5.29 20.53 3.20
C GLY A 50 -4.33 19.74 4.10
N GLU A 51 -4.79 18.63 4.66
CA GLU A 51 -4.06 17.80 5.61
C GLU A 51 -3.72 16.43 5.00
N PRO A 52 -2.68 15.74 5.50
CA PRO A 52 -2.44 14.34 5.17
C PRO A 52 -3.64 13.45 5.50
N LEU A 53 -3.73 12.30 4.82
CA LEU A 53 -4.62 11.23 5.27
C LEU A 53 -4.18 10.72 6.64
N ASP A 54 -5.16 10.44 7.51
CA ASP A 54 -4.91 9.75 8.76
C ASP A 54 -4.30 8.36 8.49
N HIS A 55 -3.60 7.81 9.49
CA HIS A 55 -3.04 6.47 9.40
C HIS A 55 -4.14 5.42 9.26
N MET A 56 -3.95 4.49 8.33
CA MET A 56 -4.95 3.47 7.97
C MET A 56 -4.36 2.07 8.06
N LEU A 57 -5.17 1.12 8.51
CA LEU A 57 -4.85 -0.30 8.48
C LEU A 57 -5.75 -1.03 7.48
N LEU A 58 -5.14 -1.61 6.45
CA LEU A 58 -5.84 -2.45 5.47
C LEU A 58 -5.65 -3.94 5.83
N CYS A 59 -6.72 -4.59 6.29
CA CYS A 59 -6.71 -6.01 6.66
C CYS A 59 -7.52 -6.86 5.69
N GLY A 60 -6.98 -8.03 5.34
CA GLY A 60 -7.69 -9.04 4.57
C GLY A 60 -6.74 -10.05 3.93
N PRO A 61 -7.26 -11.18 3.43
CA PRO A 61 -6.51 -12.18 2.65
C PRO A 61 -5.63 -11.59 1.53
N PRO A 62 -4.56 -12.30 1.10
CA PRO A 62 -3.80 -11.91 -0.08
C PRO A 62 -4.70 -11.84 -1.32
N GLY A 63 -4.36 -10.97 -2.27
CA GLY A 63 -5.10 -10.81 -3.53
C GLY A 63 -6.33 -9.89 -3.48
N LEU A 64 -6.74 -9.36 -2.32
CA LEU A 64 -7.89 -8.44 -2.21
C LEU A 64 -7.58 -6.97 -2.56
N GLY A 65 -6.46 -6.70 -3.23
CA GLY A 65 -6.15 -5.34 -3.71
C GLY A 65 -5.77 -4.33 -2.63
N LYS A 66 -5.21 -4.76 -1.47
CA LYS A 66 -4.70 -3.85 -0.44
C LYS A 66 -3.61 -2.91 -0.98
N THR A 67 -2.62 -3.47 -1.67
CA THR A 67 -1.56 -2.70 -2.33
C THR A 67 -2.13 -1.77 -3.39
N THR A 68 -3.15 -2.23 -4.13
CA THR A 68 -3.87 -1.41 -5.11
C THR A 68 -4.52 -0.19 -4.46
N LEU A 69 -5.22 -0.37 -3.34
CA LEU A 69 -5.84 0.73 -2.60
C LEU A 69 -4.80 1.73 -2.09
N ALA A 70 -3.64 1.29 -1.61
CA ALA A 70 -2.56 2.19 -1.20
C ALA A 70 -2.08 3.11 -2.36
N HIS A 71 -1.92 2.55 -3.57
CA HIS A 71 -1.61 3.36 -4.75
C HIS A 71 -2.72 4.33 -5.13
N ILE A 72 -3.98 3.91 -5.06
CA ILE A 72 -5.12 4.78 -5.35
C ILE A 72 -5.14 5.93 -4.35
N LEU A 73 -5.01 5.66 -3.05
CA LEU A 73 -5.01 6.68 -2.00
C LEU A 73 -3.92 7.73 -2.21
N ALA A 74 -2.68 7.32 -2.46
CA ALA A 74 -1.58 8.26 -2.74
C ALA A 74 -1.87 9.12 -3.98
N LYS A 75 -2.38 8.50 -5.05
CA LYS A 75 -2.74 9.22 -6.28
C LYS A 75 -3.88 10.21 -6.09
N GLU A 76 -4.92 9.83 -5.35
CA GLU A 76 -6.07 10.70 -5.05
C GLU A 76 -5.68 11.89 -4.15
N MET A 77 -4.68 11.69 -3.29
CA MET A 77 -4.05 12.76 -2.50
C MET A 77 -3.02 13.58 -3.29
N GLY A 78 -2.59 13.11 -4.46
CA GLY A 78 -1.58 13.79 -5.28
C GLY A 78 -0.16 13.74 -4.69
N VAL A 79 0.16 12.70 -3.92
CA VAL A 79 1.43 12.56 -3.18
C VAL A 79 2.17 11.29 -3.60
N THR A 80 3.43 11.14 -3.15
CA THR A 80 4.25 9.98 -3.47
C THR A 80 3.90 8.80 -2.56
N LEU A 81 3.82 7.59 -3.14
CA LEU A 81 3.74 6.34 -2.39
C LEU A 81 5.15 5.77 -2.21
N HIS A 82 5.54 5.56 -0.96
CA HIS A 82 6.76 4.84 -0.58
C HIS A 82 6.37 3.46 -0.07
N GLY A 83 6.79 2.40 -0.78
CA GLY A 83 6.46 1.02 -0.43
C GLY A 83 7.60 0.30 0.28
N SER A 84 7.28 -0.44 1.34
CA SER A 84 8.17 -1.41 1.99
C SER A 84 7.34 -2.61 2.48
N SER A 85 7.99 -3.60 3.08
CA SER A 85 7.33 -4.71 3.77
C SER A 85 7.84 -4.82 5.20
N GLY A 86 7.00 -5.31 6.11
CA GLY A 86 7.38 -5.56 7.51
C GLY A 86 8.69 -6.34 7.63
N PRO A 87 8.85 -7.49 6.94
CA PRO A 87 10.08 -8.27 6.98
C PRO A 87 11.33 -7.53 6.47
N ALA A 88 11.18 -6.59 5.54
CA ALA A 88 12.30 -5.81 5.01
C ALA A 88 12.80 -4.73 5.99
N ILE A 89 12.04 -4.43 7.04
CA ILE A 89 12.39 -3.44 8.06
C ILE A 89 12.96 -4.18 9.27
N GLU A 90 14.22 -4.58 9.16
CA GLU A 90 14.87 -5.49 10.12
C GLU A 90 15.30 -4.80 11.43
N HIS A 91 15.60 -3.50 11.38
CA HIS A 91 16.11 -2.73 12.52
C HIS A 91 15.67 -1.25 12.47
N LYS A 92 15.79 -0.54 13.60
CA LYS A 92 15.34 0.87 13.76
C LYS A 92 15.92 1.81 12.70
N GLY A 93 17.19 1.61 12.32
CA GLY A 93 17.83 2.40 11.26
C GLY A 93 17.18 2.27 9.88
N ALA A 94 16.59 1.11 9.54
CA ALA A 94 15.92 0.90 8.27
C ALA A 94 14.60 1.68 8.22
N LEU A 95 13.83 1.63 9.31
CA LEU A 95 12.62 2.45 9.47
C LEU A 95 12.95 3.94 9.43
N ALA A 96 13.97 4.38 10.18
CA ALA A 96 14.42 5.77 10.16
C ALA A 96 14.80 6.23 8.75
N GLY A 97 15.51 5.39 7.99
CA GLY A 97 15.88 5.67 6.60
C GLY A 97 14.72 5.72 5.61
N LEU A 98 13.58 5.09 5.92
CA LEU A 98 12.33 5.24 5.16
C LEU A 98 11.65 6.56 5.52
N LEU A 99 11.53 6.85 6.81
CA LEU A 99 10.86 8.07 7.32
C LEU A 99 11.58 9.35 6.88
N THR A 100 12.91 9.36 6.82
CA THR A 100 13.69 10.54 6.39
C THR A 100 13.53 10.88 4.91
N LYS A 101 13.00 9.96 4.09
CA LYS A 101 12.74 10.20 2.65
C LYS A 101 11.35 10.74 2.38
N LEU A 102 10.46 10.72 3.37
CA LEU A 102 9.08 11.14 3.19
C LEU A 102 8.98 12.65 3.12
N GLU A 103 8.27 13.15 2.12
CA GLU A 103 7.84 14.55 2.09
C GLU A 103 6.52 14.72 2.87
N PRO A 104 6.19 15.94 3.34
CA PRO A 104 4.94 16.19 4.04
C PRO A 104 3.72 15.72 3.22
N GLY A 105 2.95 14.79 3.79
CA GLY A 105 1.73 14.24 3.16
C GLY A 105 1.95 12.97 2.34
N ASP A 106 3.20 12.56 2.09
CA ASP A 106 3.49 11.30 1.41
C ASP A 106 2.90 10.09 2.14
N VAL A 107 2.59 9.05 1.37
CA VAL A 107 2.04 7.80 1.91
C VAL A 107 3.17 6.78 2.06
N LEU A 108 3.42 6.35 3.31
CA LEU A 108 4.24 5.16 3.59
C LEU A 108 3.34 3.92 3.67
N PHE A 109 3.54 2.99 2.74
CA PHE A 109 2.86 1.70 2.74
C PHE A 109 3.81 0.59 3.19
N ILE A 110 3.44 -0.08 4.29
CA ILE A 110 4.18 -1.23 4.82
C ILE A 110 3.30 -2.47 4.65
N ASP A 111 3.60 -3.28 3.63
CA ASP A 111 2.93 -4.57 3.46
C ASP A 111 3.34 -5.55 4.55
N GLU A 112 2.47 -6.48 4.90
CA GLU A 112 2.73 -7.44 5.98
C GLU A 112 3.23 -6.79 7.28
N ILE A 113 2.68 -5.62 7.64
CA ILE A 113 3.11 -4.84 8.81
C ILE A 113 3.12 -5.65 10.12
N HIS A 114 2.26 -6.67 10.22
CA HIS A 114 2.21 -7.62 11.33
C HIS A 114 3.50 -8.47 11.51
N ARG A 115 4.41 -8.44 10.53
CA ARG A 115 5.72 -9.11 10.58
C ARG A 115 6.87 -8.16 10.93
N LEU A 116 6.58 -6.93 11.34
CA LEU A 116 7.60 -6.03 11.89
C LEU A 116 8.26 -6.66 13.13
N ASN A 117 9.57 -6.44 13.26
CA ASN A 117 10.29 -6.82 14.46
C ASN A 117 9.78 -5.99 15.65
N VAL A 118 9.50 -6.62 16.78
CA VAL A 118 9.04 -5.96 18.03
C VAL A 118 9.94 -4.79 18.39
N THR A 119 11.27 -4.93 18.25
CA THR A 119 12.23 -3.85 18.52
C THR A 119 11.99 -2.61 17.64
N VAL A 120 11.57 -2.83 16.39
CA VAL A 120 11.24 -1.77 15.44
C VAL A 120 9.87 -1.18 15.76
N GLU A 121 8.87 -2.02 16.03
CA GLU A 121 7.53 -1.58 16.45
C GLU A 121 7.61 -0.67 17.68
N GLU A 122 8.43 -1.05 18.67
CA GLU A 122 8.62 -0.26 19.89
C GLU A 122 9.15 1.16 19.63
N SER A 123 9.86 1.37 18.52
CA SER A 123 10.35 2.70 18.15
C SER A 123 9.29 3.62 17.56
N LEU A 124 8.09 3.10 17.24
CA LEU A 124 6.95 3.87 16.77
C LEU A 124 6.07 4.38 17.92
N TYR A 125 6.25 3.90 19.16
CA TYR A 125 5.55 4.46 20.31
C TYR A 125 6.13 5.85 20.64
N PRO A 126 5.27 6.88 20.79
CA PRO A 126 5.69 8.14 21.37
C PRO A 126 6.24 7.88 22.78
N ALA A 127 7.37 8.49 23.11
CA ALA A 127 7.89 8.52 24.47
C ALA A 127 6.97 9.32 25.41
#